data_AF-A0A962QF31-F1
#
_entry.id   AF-A0A962QF31-F1
#
_cell.length_a   1.000
_cell.length_b   1.000
_cell.length_c   1.000
_cell.angle_alpha   90.00
_cell.angle_beta   90.00
_cell.angle_gamma   90.00
#
_symmetry.space_group_name_H-M   'P 1'
#
loop_
_entity.id
_entity.type
_entity.pdbx_description
1 polymer ?
#
loop_
_entity_poly.entity_id
_entity_poly.type
_entity_poly.pdbx_seq_one_letter_code
_entity_poly.pdbx_strand_id
1 'polypeptide(L)'
;MVQILSTAQPYPGLRPFYSTDAEYFFGREAHITALYKKLLLRRFVAVIGASGSGKSSLVRAGLHPMLDSKRDPGWHVVVLRPESAPFRVLTD
;
A
#
# COMPACT_ATOMS: atom_id res chain seq x y z
N MET A 1 -10.51 9.22 14.75
CA MET A 1 -9.67 10.39 14.39
C MET A 1 -8.54 9.89 13.50
N VAL A 2 -8.45 10.31 12.25
CA VAL A 2 -7.32 9.94 11.38
C VAL A 2 -6.17 10.89 11.70
N GLN A 3 -5.06 10.38 12.23
CA GLN A 3 -3.91 11.18 12.60
C GLN A 3 -3.16 11.61 11.33
N ILE A 4 -3.11 12.92 11.06
CA ILE A 4 -2.32 13.52 9.99
C ILE A 4 -0.86 13.52 10.42
N LEU A 5 0.03 13.02 9.56
CA LEU A 5 1.47 13.03 9.84
C LEU A 5 2.06 14.42 9.63
N SER A 6 3.10 14.72 10.39
CA SER A 6 3.91 15.92 10.26
C SER A 6 5.36 15.60 10.60
N THR A 7 6.29 16.50 10.31
CA THR A 7 7.70 16.34 10.71
C THR A 7 7.87 16.14 12.22
N ALA A 8 7.02 16.77 13.04
CA ALA A 8 7.04 16.61 14.49
C ALA A 8 6.45 15.27 14.97
N GLN A 9 5.59 14.64 14.17
CA GLN A 9 4.94 13.36 14.46
C GLN A 9 4.87 12.51 13.19
N PRO A 10 6.00 11.92 12.76
CA PRO A 10 6.10 11.24 11.47
C PRO A 10 5.57 9.80 11.50
N TYR A 11 5.17 9.31 12.68
CA TYR A 11 4.72 7.93 12.86
C TYR A 11 3.21 7.85 13.13
N PRO A 12 2.49 6.99 12.39
CA PRO A 12 1.04 6.89 12.48
C PRO A 12 0.54 6.02 13.64
N GLY A 13 1.45 5.44 14.45
CA GLY A 13 1.10 4.45 15.48
C GLY A 13 0.73 3.09 14.86
N LEU A 14 -0.39 2.50 15.28
CA LEU A 14 -0.81 1.16 14.85
C LEU A 14 -1.50 1.11 13.47
N ARG A 15 -1.96 2.25 12.94
CA ARG A 15 -2.53 2.28 11.59
C ARG A 15 -1.40 2.10 10.56
N PRO A 16 -1.66 1.46 9.41
CA PRO A 16 -0.68 1.47 8.33
C PRO A 16 -0.48 2.90 7.80
N PHE A 17 0.70 3.17 7.26
CA PHE A 17 0.92 4.28 6.33
C PHE A 17 0.05 4.09 5.07
N TYR A 18 -0.53 5.19 4.59
CA TYR A 18 -1.30 5.29 3.35
C TYR A 18 -0.50 6.03 2.27
N SER A 19 -1.03 6.12 1.05
CA SER A 19 -0.37 6.83 -0.05
C SER A 19 -0.15 8.31 0.23
N THR A 20 -1.03 8.93 1.02
CA THR A 20 -0.88 10.32 1.48
C THR A 20 0.27 10.50 2.48
N ASP A 21 0.75 9.41 3.09
CA ASP A 21 1.83 9.43 4.06
C ASP A 21 3.21 9.10 3.40
N ALA A 22 3.27 9.01 2.06
CA ALA A 22 4.44 8.50 1.35
C ALA A 22 5.74 9.26 1.66
N GLU A 23 5.65 10.57 1.92
CA GLU A 23 6.79 11.40 2.30
C GLU A 23 7.40 11.01 3.66
N TYR A 24 6.69 10.27 4.50
CA TYR A 24 7.14 9.81 5.82
C TYR A 24 7.50 8.31 5.83
N PHE A 25 7.43 7.61 4.68
CA PHE A 25 7.65 6.17 4.59
C PHE A 25 9.03 5.84 3.99
N PHE A 26 9.95 5.33 4.83
CA PHE A 26 11.35 5.08 4.48
C PHE A 26 11.84 3.67 4.82
N GLY A 27 13.00 3.28 4.27
CA GLY A 27 13.74 2.06 4.62
C GLY A 27 13.20 0.79 3.95
N ARG A 28 12.30 0.94 2.98
CA ARG A 28 11.66 -0.17 2.23
C ARG A 28 11.80 -0.04 0.72
N GLU A 29 12.66 0.83 0.24
CA GLU A 29 12.88 1.20 -1.17
C GLU A 29 13.23 -0.01 -2.04
N ALA A 30 14.10 -0.90 -1.54
CA ALA A 30 14.47 -2.14 -2.23
C ALA A 30 13.28 -3.09 -2.40
N HIS A 31 12.43 -3.22 -1.36
CA HIS A 31 11.23 -4.05 -1.39
C HIS A 31 10.18 -3.48 -2.33
N ILE A 32 9.99 -2.15 -2.32
CA ILE A 32 9.06 -1.45 -3.22
C ILE A 32 9.49 -1.67 -4.67
N THR A 33 10.77 -1.43 -4.99
CA THR A 33 11.32 -1.62 -6.33
C THR A 33 11.16 -3.07 -6.81
N ALA A 34 11.46 -4.05 -5.94
CA ALA A 34 11.30 -5.46 -6.27
C ALA A 34 9.83 -5.82 -6.54
N LEU A 35 8.91 -5.29 -5.74
CA LEU A 35 7.47 -5.50 -5.89
C LEU A 35 6.94 -4.88 -7.19
N TYR A 36 7.34 -3.65 -7.49
CA TYR A 36 7.00 -2.96 -8.74
C TYR A 36 7.45 -3.75 -9.97
N LYS A 37 8.73 -4.18 -10.00
CA LYS A 37 9.25 -5.01 -11.09
C LYS A 37 8.50 -6.33 -11.26
N LYS A 38 8.11 -6.99 -10.16
CA LYS A 38 7.30 -8.21 -10.22
C LYS A 38 5.92 -7.94 -10.82
N LEU A 39 5.29 -6.82 -10.45
CA LEU A 39 3.98 -6.44 -10.95
C LEU A 39 3.99 -6.11 -12.46
N LEU A 40 5.05 -5.49 -12.97
CA LEU A 40 5.22 -5.27 -14.41
C LEU A 40 5.30 -6.58 -15.21
N LEU A 41 5.79 -7.65 -14.60
CA LEU A 41 5.99 -8.96 -15.25
C LEU A 41 4.87 -9.97 -14.97
N ARG A 42 3.99 -9.69 -14.00
CA ARG A 42 2.98 -10.64 -13.49
C ARG A 42 1.68 -9.91 -13.16
N ARG A 43 0.55 -10.46 -13.59
CA ARG A 43 -0.78 -9.90 -13.31
C ARG A 43 -1.21 -10.02 -11.84
N PHE A 44 -0.48 -10.79 -11.04
CA PHE A 44 -0.76 -11.02 -9.63
C PHE A 44 0.54 -11.19 -8.85
N VAL A 45 0.63 -10.51 -7.69
CA VAL A 45 1.75 -10.63 -6.76
C VAL A 45 1.21 -10.67 -5.33
N ALA A 46 1.53 -11.74 -4.59
CA ALA A 46 1.21 -11.84 -3.17
C ALA A 46 2.33 -11.26 -2.30
N VAL A 47 1.96 -10.47 -1.28
CA VAL A 47 2.89 -9.94 -0.26
C VAL A 47 2.61 -10.65 1.07
N ILE A 48 3.55 -11.49 1.51
CA ILE A 48 3.40 -12.37 2.68
C ILE A 48 4.44 -11.99 3.75
N GLY A 49 4.11 -12.19 5.02
CA GLY A 49 4.98 -11.87 6.15
C GLY A 49 4.21 -11.77 7.47
N ALA A 50 4.94 -11.73 8.59
CA ALA A 50 4.37 -11.69 9.93
C ALA A 50 3.35 -10.55 10.13
N SER A 51 2.38 -10.73 11.04
CA SER A 51 1.47 -9.64 11.40
C SER A 51 2.26 -8.44 11.91
N GLY A 52 1.82 -7.22 11.59
CA GLY A 52 2.52 -6.00 11.96
C GLY A 52 3.83 -5.70 11.19
N SER A 53 4.30 -6.58 10.29
CA SER A 53 5.56 -6.37 9.55
C SER A 53 5.54 -5.23 8.51
N GLY A 54 4.45 -4.46 8.44
CA GLY A 54 4.32 -3.33 7.51
C GLY A 54 3.89 -3.67 6.09
N LYS A 55 3.38 -4.87 5.80
CA LYS A 55 2.94 -5.28 4.43
C LYS A 55 1.95 -4.31 3.80
N SER A 56 0.93 -3.92 4.55
CA SER A 56 -0.08 -2.97 4.07
C SER A 56 0.52 -1.61 3.78
N SER A 57 1.48 -1.15 4.59
CA SER A 57 2.21 0.11 4.36
C SER A 57 3.15 0.02 3.17
N LEU A 58 3.85 -1.10 2.97
CA LEU A 58 4.69 -1.34 1.80
C LEU A 58 3.89 -1.17 0.50
N VAL A 59 2.69 -1.75 0.44
CA VAL A 59 1.82 -1.65 -0.74
C VAL A 59 1.19 -0.26 -0.85
N ARG A 60 0.65 0.30 0.24
CA ARG A 60 -0.17 1.53 0.19
C ARG A 60 0.62 2.82 0.20
N ALA A 61 1.73 2.90 0.93
CA ALA A 61 2.57 4.09 1.03
C ALA A 61 3.82 4.00 0.15
N GLY A 62 4.28 2.78 -0.16
CA GLY A 62 5.44 2.56 -1.01
C GLY A 62 5.08 2.35 -2.49
N LEU A 63 4.36 1.27 -2.79
CA LEU A 63 4.06 0.89 -4.18
C LEU A 63 3.00 1.79 -4.83
N HIS A 64 1.88 2.06 -4.15
CA HIS A 64 0.76 2.81 -4.73
C HIS A 64 1.19 4.17 -5.29
N PRO A 65 1.99 5.01 -4.61
CA PRO A 65 2.47 6.26 -5.21
C PRO A 65 3.29 6.10 -6.49
N MET A 66 3.93 4.94 -6.73
CA MET A 66 4.63 4.68 -7.99
C MET A 66 3.66 4.37 -9.14
N LEU A 67 2.49 3.80 -8.82
CA LEU A 67 1.43 3.44 -9.77
C LEU A 67 0.39 4.55 -9.94
N ASP A 68 0.55 5.69 -9.25
CA ASP A 68 -0.34 6.82 -9.42
C ASP A 68 -0.25 7.34 -10.85
N SER A 69 -1.39 7.71 -11.45
CA SER A 69 -1.52 8.01 -12.88
C SER A 69 -0.65 9.19 -13.33
N LYS A 70 -0.26 10.06 -12.40
CA LYS A 70 0.70 11.15 -12.64
C LYS A 70 2.12 10.64 -12.90
N ARG A 71 2.46 9.45 -12.41
CA ARG A 71 3.79 8.81 -12.55
C ARG A 71 3.79 7.69 -13.58
N ASP A 72 2.71 6.91 -13.65
CA ASP A 72 2.52 5.87 -14.65
C ASP A 72 1.05 5.87 -15.12
N PRO A 73 0.73 6.54 -16.24
CA PRO A 73 -0.65 6.71 -16.71
C PRO A 73 -1.32 5.41 -17.15
N GLY A 74 -0.60 4.28 -17.20
CA GLY A 74 -1.16 2.96 -17.50
C GLY A 74 -1.90 2.29 -16.34
N TRP A 75 -1.84 2.85 -15.12
CA TRP A 75 -2.40 2.23 -13.92
C TRP A 75 -3.59 3.00 -13.34
N HIS A 76 -4.60 2.23 -12.94
CA HIS A 76 -5.66 2.68 -12.05
C HIS A 76 -5.60 1.85 -10.78
N VAL A 77 -5.44 2.50 -9.63
CA VAL A 77 -5.29 1.82 -8.35
C VAL A 77 -6.61 1.79 -7.60
N VAL A 78 -7.08 0.58 -7.31
CA VAL A 78 -8.26 0.33 -6.47
C VAL A 78 -7.81 -0.45 -5.24
N VAL A 79 -8.24 0.00 -4.06
CA VAL A 79 -7.90 -0.65 -2.78
C VAL A 79 -9.12 -1.39 -2.25
N LEU A 80 -9.01 -2.71 -2.18
CA LEU A 80 -10.06 -3.58 -1.67
C LEU A 80 -9.61 -4.21 -0.34
N ARG A 81 -10.53 -4.29 0.62
CA ARG A 81 -10.35 -5.09 1.84
C ARG A 81 -11.52 -6.07 1.89
N PRO A 82 -11.30 -7.37 1.66
CA PRO A 82 -12.37 -8.34 1.86
C PRO A 82 -12.75 -8.32 3.35
N GLU A 83 -14.03 -8.04 3.61
CA GLU A 83 -14.67 -8.20 4.91
C GLU A 83 -14.77 -9.69 5.27
N SER A 84 -15.38 -10.02 6.41
CA SER A 84 -15.49 -11.40 6.93
C SER A 84 -16.28 -12.37 6.03
N ALA A 85 -17.07 -11.88 5.07
CA ALA A 85 -17.82 -12.71 4.12
C ALA A 85 -17.76 -12.12 2.69
N PRO A 86 -16.60 -12.17 2.02
CA PRO A 86 -16.39 -11.45 0.77
C PRO A 86 -17.31 -11.93 -0.36
N PHE A 87 -17.69 -13.21 -0.37
CA PHE A 87 -18.64 -13.76 -1.36
C PHE A 87 -20.09 -13.37 -1.08
N ARG A 88 -20.45 -13.11 0.19
CA ARG A 88 -21.81 -12.71 0.59
C ARG A 88 -22.10 -11.25 0.20
N VAL A 89 -21.08 -10.39 0.26
CA VAL A 89 -21.21 -8.96 -0.05
C VAL A 89 -21.27 -8.69 -1.56
N LEU A 90 -20.93 -9.67 -2.40
CA LEU A 90 -20.94 -9.54 -3.87
C LEU A 90 -22.22 -10.09 -4.53
N THR A 91 -23.12 -10.72 -3.77
CA THR A 91 -24.35 -11.37 -4.28
C THR A 91 -25.62 -10.55 -4.08
N ASP A 92 -25.52 -9.37 -3.47
CA ASP A 92 -26.62 -8.42 -3.24
C ASP A 92 -26.51 -7.18 -4.17
#